data_AF-A0A6A9SKH3-F1
#
_entry.id   AF-A0A6A9SKH3-F1
#
_cell.length_a   1.000
_cell.length_b   1.000
_cell.length_c   1.000
_cell.angle_alpha   90.00
_cell.angle_beta   90.00
_cell.angle_gamma   90.00
#
_symmetry.space_group_name_H-M   'P 1'
#
loop_
_entity.id
_entity.type
_entity.pdbx_description
1 polymer ?
#
loop_
_entity_poly.entity_id
_entity_poly.type
_entity_poly.pdbx_seq_one_letter_code
_entity_poly.pdbx_strand_id
1 'polypeptide(L)'
;FFNPPVRMQLVEVIAGEHTDDEVLDLTEDLAEEMGKTPVRVRKDSPGFIVNRVLVPLLNEAAWLVHDDVATVAEVDSTTKYDLGLPMGAFELADQVGIDVSYDVLDYMQSVLGAAYEPCPLIEEKVEAEALGKKTGEGFYDYEDGGAEVPTDEVREDVADRLVAVMANEVAKLVGNDVADPAEIDEAVKLGAGYPDGPAKMADEAGVAHLYETLADVYEETGAARYEPADELERLAESGDGFHGVTDENETTTYENLAVTVEDNVGHVELDRPHRMNTISEDLLDELARAVDELDADDEVRAILLTGAGEKAFSAGADVTSMAGSASPIDAVELSRKGQQTFGKLEAADVPVVAGIDGYCLGGGMELATCADLRVASERSELGQPEHNLGLLPGWGGTQRLKHLVGESRAKEIIFTAERYDAAELEEYGFVNEVVANDELRDRAWELARDLAAGPPIAQKYTKRAMLAGRESTDAGLESEAQAFGQLMNTQDLMEGIAAFTSDRDPEFEGH
;
A
#
# COMPACT_ATOMS: atom_id res chain seq x y z
N PHE A 1 11.90 9.57 -23.45
CA PHE A 1 12.09 8.10 -23.38
C PHE A 1 13.24 7.78 -22.45
N PHE A 2 13.09 6.75 -21.62
CA PHE A 2 14.13 6.25 -20.72
C PHE A 2 14.86 5.03 -21.29
N ASN A 3 16.13 4.85 -20.92
CA ASN A 3 16.96 3.75 -21.43
C ASN A 3 16.78 2.47 -20.58
N PRO A 4 16.52 1.29 -21.18
CA PRO A 4 16.28 1.04 -22.60
C PRO A 4 14.83 1.34 -23.03
N PRO A 5 14.59 2.10 -24.11
CA PRO A 5 13.24 2.58 -24.47
C PRO A 5 12.21 1.49 -24.72
N VAL A 6 12.66 0.29 -25.10
CA VAL A 6 11.78 -0.86 -25.35
C VAL A 6 11.26 -1.52 -24.07
N ARG A 7 11.92 -1.33 -22.92
CA ARG A 7 11.50 -1.91 -21.62
C ARG A 7 10.81 -0.90 -20.72
N MET A 8 11.28 0.34 -20.72
CA MET A 8 10.76 1.39 -19.84
C MET A 8 9.32 1.75 -20.22
N GLN A 9 8.43 1.84 -19.24
CA GLN A 9 7.03 2.24 -19.47
C GLN A 9 6.90 3.76 -19.65
N LEU A 10 7.73 4.53 -18.96
CA LEU A 10 7.66 5.98 -18.94
C LEU A 10 8.11 6.67 -20.23
N VAL A 11 7.35 7.70 -20.62
CA VAL A 11 7.76 8.76 -21.54
C VAL A 11 7.47 10.11 -20.91
N GLU A 12 8.49 10.89 -20.57
CA GLU A 12 8.30 12.32 -20.26
C GLU A 12 8.01 13.10 -21.56
N VAL A 13 6.88 13.81 -21.60
CA VAL A 13 6.44 14.67 -22.70
C VAL A 13 6.71 16.12 -22.32
N ILE A 14 7.68 16.75 -22.98
CA ILE A 14 8.24 18.02 -22.54
C ILE A 14 7.64 19.20 -23.31
N ALA A 15 7.06 20.14 -22.57
CA ALA A 15 6.62 21.42 -23.08
C ALA A 15 7.81 22.37 -23.28
N GLY A 16 8.07 22.71 -24.54
CA GLY A 16 8.97 23.80 -24.90
C GLY A 16 8.24 25.14 -24.88
N GLU A 17 8.98 26.25 -24.88
CA GLU A 17 8.46 27.63 -24.80
C GLU A 17 7.40 27.98 -25.88
N HIS A 18 7.37 27.23 -26.98
CA HIS A 18 6.50 27.48 -28.13
C HIS A 18 5.63 26.27 -28.50
N THR A 19 5.56 25.26 -27.64
CA THR A 19 4.73 24.07 -27.88
C THR A 19 3.30 24.36 -27.44
N ASP A 20 2.34 24.26 -28.36
CA ASP A 20 0.92 24.38 -28.04
C ASP A 20 0.39 23.11 -27.35
N ASP A 21 -0.62 23.24 -26.49
CA ASP A 21 -1.22 22.13 -25.73
C ASP A 21 -1.72 21.00 -26.66
N GLU A 22 -2.31 21.34 -27.82
CA GLU A 22 -2.75 20.33 -28.81
C GLU A 22 -1.60 19.44 -29.32
N VAL A 23 -0.37 19.96 -29.36
CA VAL A 23 0.82 19.20 -29.75
C VAL A 23 1.29 18.28 -28.62
N LEU A 24 1.15 18.72 -27.37
CA LEU A 24 1.43 17.89 -26.19
C LEU A 24 0.43 16.74 -26.11
N ASP A 25 -0.87 17.03 -26.21
CA ASP A 25 -1.94 16.02 -26.22
C ASP A 25 -1.69 14.98 -27.33
N LEU A 26 -1.40 15.42 -28.55
CA LEU A 26 -1.08 14.52 -29.66
C LEU A 26 0.18 13.66 -29.40
N THR A 27 1.16 14.20 -28.69
CA THR A 27 2.40 13.49 -28.35
C THR A 27 2.16 12.45 -27.26
N GLU A 28 1.28 12.74 -26.30
CA GLU A 28 0.83 11.82 -25.26
C GLU A 28 0.02 10.68 -25.85
N ASP A 29 -0.97 10.97 -26.70
CA ASP A 29 -1.75 9.97 -27.44
C ASP A 29 -0.83 9.01 -28.21
N LEU A 30 0.22 9.56 -28.84
CA LEU A 30 1.21 8.76 -29.57
C LEU A 30 2.03 7.87 -28.63
N ALA A 31 2.39 8.34 -27.44
CA ALA A 31 3.09 7.54 -26.44
C ALA A 31 2.20 6.40 -25.93
N GLU A 32 0.93 6.68 -25.66
CA GLU A 32 -0.07 5.67 -25.27
C GLU A 32 -0.28 4.62 -26.36
N GLU A 33 -0.35 5.01 -27.64
CA GLU A 33 -0.45 4.08 -28.78
C GLU A 33 0.78 3.15 -28.85
N MET A 34 1.95 3.61 -28.41
CA MET A 34 3.16 2.79 -28.27
C MET A 34 3.16 1.88 -27.04
N GLY A 35 2.10 1.89 -26.23
CA GLY A 35 1.99 1.17 -24.96
C GLY A 35 2.91 1.74 -23.88
N LYS A 36 3.07 3.07 -23.86
CA LYS A 36 3.83 3.81 -22.85
C LYS A 36 2.90 4.64 -21.99
N THR A 37 3.37 4.99 -20.80
CA THR A 37 2.70 5.96 -19.92
C THR A 37 3.36 7.32 -20.11
N PRO A 38 2.69 8.29 -20.74
CA PRO A 38 3.21 9.65 -20.80
C PRO A 38 3.09 10.35 -19.44
N VAL A 39 4.10 11.13 -19.08
CA VAL A 39 4.00 12.12 -17.99
C VAL A 39 4.36 13.49 -18.55
N ARG A 40 3.48 14.47 -18.35
CA ARG A 40 3.66 15.82 -18.87
C ARG A 40 4.67 16.61 -18.03
N VAL A 41 5.66 17.17 -18.69
CA VAL A 41 6.59 18.16 -18.12
C VAL A 41 6.16 19.52 -18.65
N ARG A 42 5.46 20.30 -17.82
CA ARG A 42 4.80 21.57 -18.19
C ARG A 42 5.77 22.68 -18.53
N LYS A 43 7.01 22.55 -18.08
CA LYS A 43 8.08 23.51 -18.33
C LYS A 43 9.41 22.80 -18.51
N ASP A 44 10.06 23.04 -19.64
CA ASP A 44 11.41 22.55 -19.90
C ASP A 44 12.38 23.02 -18.79
N SER A 45 12.97 22.05 -18.11
CA SER A 45 13.88 22.22 -16.99
C SER A 45 15.00 21.19 -17.09
N PRO A 46 16.27 21.54 -16.80
CA PRO A 46 17.38 20.59 -16.84
C PRO A 46 17.09 19.32 -16.03
N GLY A 47 17.22 18.15 -16.67
CA GLY A 47 16.93 16.85 -16.06
C GLY A 47 15.46 16.43 -16.03
N PHE A 48 14.54 17.26 -16.53
CA PHE A 48 13.10 17.00 -16.55
C PHE A 48 12.58 16.64 -15.15
N ILE A 49 11.92 15.48 -14.96
CA ILE A 49 11.43 15.04 -13.64
C ILE A 49 12.39 13.99 -13.07
N VAL A 50 12.57 12.86 -13.76
CA VAL A 50 13.26 11.70 -13.16
C VAL A 50 14.72 11.99 -12.87
N ASN A 51 15.47 12.57 -13.83
CA ASN A 51 16.89 12.86 -13.59
C ASN A 51 17.06 14.03 -12.63
N ARG A 52 16.06 14.93 -12.51
CA ARG A 52 16.05 16.02 -11.54
C ARG A 52 16.03 15.52 -10.10
N VAL A 53 15.40 14.38 -9.84
CA VAL A 53 15.38 13.75 -8.52
C VAL A 53 16.53 12.74 -8.35
N LEU A 54 16.70 11.83 -9.32
CA LEU A 54 17.63 10.72 -9.20
C LEU A 54 19.10 11.15 -9.15
N VAL A 55 19.49 12.11 -9.99
CA VAL A 55 20.91 12.51 -10.10
C VAL A 55 21.39 13.23 -8.82
N PRO A 56 20.63 14.18 -8.25
CA PRO A 56 20.97 14.76 -6.95
C PRO A 56 21.01 13.74 -5.80
N LEU A 57 20.10 12.74 -5.79
CA LEU A 57 20.17 11.64 -4.81
C LEU A 57 21.50 10.88 -4.90
N LEU A 58 21.91 10.47 -6.12
CA LEU A 58 23.18 9.76 -6.33
C LEU A 58 24.39 10.63 -5.99
N ASN A 59 24.30 11.93 -6.26
CA ASN A 59 25.35 12.88 -5.88
C ASN A 59 25.45 13.02 -4.36
N GLU A 60 24.31 13.10 -3.65
CA GLU A 60 24.28 13.17 -2.19
C GLU A 60 24.81 11.89 -1.55
N ALA A 61 24.45 10.72 -2.08
CA ALA A 61 25.06 9.45 -1.67
C ALA A 61 26.59 9.51 -1.75
N ALA A 62 27.15 10.05 -2.85
CA ALA A 62 28.58 10.24 -2.99
C ALA A 62 29.15 11.28 -2.00
N TRP A 63 28.44 12.37 -1.71
CA TRP A 63 28.84 13.36 -0.71
C TRP A 63 28.88 12.79 0.71
N LEU A 64 27.90 11.97 1.09
CA LEU A 64 27.89 11.27 2.38
C LEU A 64 29.14 10.41 2.58
N VAL A 65 29.62 9.77 1.52
CA VAL A 65 30.86 8.97 1.55
C VAL A 65 32.10 9.85 1.51
N HIS A 66 32.12 10.88 0.65
CA HIS A 66 33.25 11.80 0.53
C HIS A 66 33.53 12.55 1.84
N ASP A 67 32.48 12.93 2.56
CA ASP A 67 32.57 13.70 3.81
C ASP A 67 32.72 12.80 5.06
N ASP A 68 33.01 11.50 4.87
CA ASP A 68 33.19 10.48 5.92
C ASP A 68 31.97 10.32 6.85
N VAL A 69 30.74 10.61 6.38
CA VAL A 69 29.49 10.49 7.15
C VAL A 69 28.99 9.04 7.18
N ALA A 70 29.08 8.36 6.02
CA ALA A 70 28.67 6.97 5.85
C ALA A 70 29.63 6.26 4.87
N THR A 71 29.63 4.94 4.92
CA THR A 71 30.34 4.09 3.96
C THR A 71 29.45 3.77 2.75
N VAL A 72 30.07 3.32 1.65
CA VAL A 72 29.34 2.80 0.46
C VAL A 72 28.34 1.71 0.86
N ALA A 73 28.74 0.83 1.78
CA ALA A 73 27.88 -0.24 2.28
C ALA A 73 26.67 0.29 3.04
N GLU A 74 26.84 1.19 4.01
CA GLU A 74 25.73 1.78 4.76
C GLU A 74 24.75 2.53 3.86
N VAL A 75 25.23 3.27 2.87
CA VAL A 75 24.37 4.00 1.91
C VAL A 75 23.58 3.04 1.01
N ASP A 76 24.24 2.02 0.44
CA ASP A 76 23.56 1.04 -0.40
C ASP A 76 22.61 0.16 0.39
N SER A 77 22.96 -0.20 1.63
CA SER A 77 22.07 -0.91 2.56
C SER A 77 20.82 -0.09 2.85
N THR A 78 20.99 1.19 3.18
CA THR A 78 19.88 2.09 3.51
C THR A 78 18.97 2.30 2.31
N THR A 79 19.54 2.65 1.15
CA THR A 79 18.73 2.87 -0.06
C THR A 79 17.99 1.63 -0.54
N LYS A 80 18.60 0.44 -0.41
CA LYS A 80 18.00 -0.81 -0.89
C LYS A 80 16.97 -1.41 0.08
N TYR A 81 17.27 -1.41 1.38
CA TYR A 81 16.50 -2.16 2.38
C TYR A 81 15.57 -1.29 3.23
N ASP A 82 15.86 0.01 3.37
CA ASP A 82 15.01 0.95 4.10
C ASP A 82 14.12 1.75 3.14
N LEU A 83 14.74 2.47 2.19
CA LEU A 83 14.01 3.22 1.16
C LEU A 83 13.38 2.33 0.08
N GLY A 84 13.62 1.02 0.12
CA GLY A 84 13.02 0.02 -0.76
C GLY A 84 13.41 0.14 -2.24
N LEU A 85 14.50 0.83 -2.58
CA LEU A 85 14.95 0.95 -3.95
C LEU A 85 15.36 -0.43 -4.51
N PRO A 86 15.17 -0.70 -5.83
CA PRO A 86 15.49 -2.01 -6.42
C PRO A 86 16.95 -2.46 -6.22
N MET A 87 17.85 -1.49 -6.06
CA MET A 87 19.28 -1.69 -5.86
C MET A 87 19.85 -0.51 -5.07
N GLY A 88 21.03 -0.69 -4.47
CA GLY A 88 21.70 0.38 -3.73
C GLY A 88 22.07 1.57 -4.62
N ALA A 89 22.27 2.75 -4.03
CA ALA A 89 22.59 3.98 -4.76
C ALA A 89 23.85 3.84 -5.64
N PHE A 90 24.92 3.30 -5.08
CA PHE A 90 26.18 3.06 -5.76
C PHE A 90 26.11 1.86 -6.72
N GLU A 91 25.39 0.80 -6.35
CA GLU A 91 25.03 -0.29 -7.27
C GLU A 91 24.30 0.25 -8.52
N LEU A 92 23.40 1.22 -8.34
CA LEU A 92 22.69 1.89 -9.43
C LEU A 92 23.59 2.81 -10.24
N ALA A 93 24.44 3.62 -9.59
CA ALA A 93 25.41 4.46 -10.26
C ALA A 93 26.34 3.64 -11.18
N ASP A 94 26.81 2.49 -10.71
CA ASP A 94 27.67 1.58 -11.49
C ASP A 94 26.93 0.89 -12.64
N GLN A 95 25.62 0.62 -12.48
CA GLN A 95 24.78 0.00 -13.51
C GLN A 95 24.39 0.97 -14.62
N VAL A 96 24.19 2.25 -14.30
CA VAL A 96 23.93 3.33 -15.26
C VAL A 96 25.22 3.78 -15.94
N GLY A 97 26.29 3.93 -15.17
CA GLY A 97 27.58 4.48 -15.56
C GLY A 97 27.84 5.81 -14.85
N ILE A 98 28.94 5.87 -14.08
CA ILE A 98 29.28 7.03 -13.23
C ILE A 98 29.53 8.30 -14.06
N ASP A 99 30.10 8.16 -15.26
CA ASP A 99 30.27 9.25 -16.23
C ASP A 99 28.95 9.87 -16.70
N VAL A 100 27.88 9.06 -16.81
CA VAL A 100 26.56 9.59 -17.19
C VAL A 100 26.03 10.51 -16.09
N SER A 101 26.15 10.10 -14.83
CA SER A 101 25.78 10.94 -13.68
C SER A 101 26.63 12.22 -13.64
N TYR A 102 27.94 12.11 -13.87
CA TYR A 102 28.86 13.26 -13.94
C TYR A 102 28.47 14.24 -15.05
N ASP A 103 28.25 13.75 -16.28
CA ASP A 103 27.88 14.60 -17.42
C ASP A 103 26.55 15.33 -17.18
N VAL A 104 25.59 14.68 -16.52
CA VAL A 104 24.32 15.33 -16.14
C VAL A 104 24.52 16.37 -15.05
N LEU A 105 25.35 16.08 -14.03
CA LEU A 105 25.69 17.02 -12.96
C LEU A 105 26.45 18.24 -13.49
N ASP A 106 27.45 18.07 -14.35
CA ASP A 106 28.20 19.17 -14.98
C ASP A 106 27.26 20.09 -15.78
N TYR A 107 26.34 19.50 -16.55
CA TYR A 107 25.32 20.25 -17.25
C TYR A 107 24.38 20.99 -16.29
N MET A 108 23.83 20.31 -15.28
CA MET A 108 22.94 20.91 -14.28
C MET A 108 23.65 22.03 -13.51
N GLN A 109 24.90 21.86 -13.10
CA GLN A 109 25.69 22.90 -12.45
C GLN A 109 25.85 24.13 -13.35
N SER A 110 26.13 23.91 -14.65
CA SER A 110 26.31 25.01 -15.61
C SER A 110 25.04 25.85 -15.82
N VAL A 111 23.85 25.26 -15.61
CA VAL A 111 22.55 25.92 -15.86
C VAL A 111 21.86 26.38 -14.56
N LEU A 112 21.88 25.54 -13.53
CA LEU A 112 21.15 25.72 -12.27
C LEU A 112 22.04 26.18 -11.10
N GLY A 113 23.37 26.06 -11.23
CA GLY A 113 24.34 26.61 -10.29
C GLY A 113 24.93 25.59 -9.32
N ALA A 114 25.59 26.11 -8.27
CA ALA A 114 26.48 25.34 -7.39
C ALA A 114 25.79 24.21 -6.58
N ALA A 115 24.45 24.21 -6.48
CA ALA A 115 23.72 23.12 -5.81
C ALA A 115 23.90 21.75 -6.50
N TYR A 116 24.32 21.75 -7.77
CA TYR A 116 24.52 20.54 -8.58
C TYR A 116 26.00 20.23 -8.83
N GLU A 117 26.91 20.82 -8.05
CA GLU A 117 28.34 20.52 -8.12
C GLU A 117 28.58 19.00 -7.98
N PRO A 118 29.25 18.36 -8.97
CA PRO A 118 29.61 16.95 -8.86
C PRO A 118 30.46 16.71 -7.62
N CYS A 119 30.13 15.64 -6.88
CA CYS A 119 30.97 15.20 -5.78
C CYS A 119 32.38 14.84 -6.29
N PRO A 120 33.47 15.27 -5.62
CA PRO A 120 34.84 14.92 -6.02
C PRO A 120 35.08 13.41 -6.13
N LEU A 121 34.35 12.60 -5.35
CA LEU A 121 34.42 11.14 -5.44
C LEU A 121 33.91 10.60 -6.80
N ILE A 122 32.90 11.25 -7.37
CA ILE A 122 32.40 10.93 -8.72
C ILE A 122 33.46 11.33 -9.76
N GLU A 123 34.04 12.52 -9.63
CA GLU A 123 35.11 13.01 -10.51
C GLU A 123 36.31 12.06 -10.55
N GLU A 124 36.79 11.62 -9.38
CA GLU A 124 37.91 10.68 -9.27
C GLU A 124 37.64 9.38 -10.02
N LYS A 125 36.42 8.84 -9.91
CA LYS A 125 36.02 7.61 -10.61
C LYS A 125 36.00 7.78 -12.13
N VAL A 126 35.52 8.94 -12.61
CA VAL A 126 35.52 9.27 -14.05
C VAL A 126 36.95 9.43 -14.57
N GLU A 127 37.81 10.16 -13.86
CA GLU A 127 39.22 10.34 -14.23
C GLU A 127 40.00 9.02 -14.26
N ALA A 128 39.65 8.08 -13.38
CA ALA A 128 40.24 6.75 -13.30
C ALA A 128 39.71 5.74 -14.34
N GLU A 129 38.73 6.13 -15.18
CA GLU A 129 37.99 5.22 -16.08
C GLU A 129 37.27 4.06 -15.33
N ALA A 130 36.99 4.24 -14.03
CA ALA A 130 36.23 3.33 -13.19
C ALA A 130 34.74 3.68 -13.26
N LEU A 131 34.11 3.40 -14.41
CA LEU A 131 32.76 3.83 -14.77
C LEU A 131 31.67 2.82 -14.42
N GLY A 132 31.95 1.87 -13.53
CA GLY A 132 31.02 0.83 -13.10
C GLY A 132 31.03 -0.41 -14.00
N LYS A 133 29.86 -1.03 -14.16
CA LYS A 133 29.74 -2.36 -14.78
C LYS A 133 30.21 -2.42 -16.23
N LYS A 134 30.19 -1.29 -16.95
CA LYS A 134 30.64 -1.22 -18.35
C LYS A 134 32.15 -1.24 -18.51
N THR A 135 32.90 -0.87 -17.48
CA THR A 135 34.37 -0.91 -17.44
C THR A 135 34.90 -2.04 -16.55
N GLY A 136 34.04 -2.69 -15.77
CA GLY A 136 34.40 -3.80 -14.87
C GLY A 136 34.73 -3.35 -13.45
N GLU A 137 34.83 -2.05 -13.21
CA GLU A 137 35.17 -1.44 -11.92
C GLU A 137 34.48 -0.08 -11.81
N GLY A 138 33.92 0.23 -10.63
CA GLY A 138 33.31 1.51 -10.27
C GLY A 138 33.37 1.74 -8.76
N PHE A 139 32.23 1.92 -8.10
CA PHE A 139 32.16 1.84 -6.63
C PHE A 139 32.34 0.41 -6.14
N TYR A 140 31.90 -0.57 -6.93
CA TYR A 140 32.14 -1.99 -6.74
C TYR A 140 33.09 -2.56 -7.80
N ASP A 141 33.71 -3.69 -7.47
CA ASP A 141 34.49 -4.52 -8.39
C ASP A 141 33.56 -5.55 -9.04
N TYR A 142 33.50 -5.54 -10.37
CA TYR A 142 32.67 -6.45 -11.16
C TYR A 142 33.48 -7.57 -11.84
N GLU A 143 34.79 -7.63 -11.65
CA GLU A 143 35.61 -8.76 -12.10
C GLU A 143 35.36 -10.02 -11.25
N ASP A 144 35.06 -9.85 -9.95
CA ASP A 144 34.98 -10.91 -8.94
C ASP A 144 33.60 -11.07 -8.24
N GLY A 145 32.48 -10.66 -8.87
CA GLY A 145 31.13 -11.01 -8.38
C GLY A 145 30.09 -9.89 -8.35
N GLY A 146 30.51 -8.63 -8.54
CA GLY A 146 29.62 -7.47 -8.53
C GLY A 146 29.29 -6.97 -7.13
N ALA A 147 28.25 -6.13 -7.03
CA ALA A 147 27.87 -5.49 -5.76
C ALA A 147 27.28 -6.50 -4.77
N GLU A 148 27.89 -6.61 -3.59
CA GLU A 148 27.34 -7.31 -2.43
C GLU A 148 26.95 -6.27 -1.38
N VAL A 149 25.65 -5.98 -1.28
CA VAL A 149 25.11 -4.99 -0.34
C VAL A 149 24.70 -5.68 0.96
N PRO A 150 25.26 -5.31 2.14
CA PRO A 150 24.87 -5.89 3.43
C PRO A 150 23.41 -5.59 3.78
N THR A 151 22.72 -6.49 4.48
CA THR A 151 21.32 -6.28 4.90
C THR A 151 21.18 -5.57 6.25
N ASP A 152 22.27 -5.45 7.01
CA ASP A 152 22.28 -5.05 8.42
C ASP A 152 23.02 -3.74 8.70
N GLU A 153 23.41 -2.99 7.67
CA GLU A 153 24.10 -1.69 7.78
C GLU A 153 23.18 -0.49 7.46
N VAL A 154 21.87 -0.66 7.59
CA VAL A 154 20.87 0.42 7.42
C VAL A 154 21.06 1.53 8.46
N ARG A 155 20.96 2.79 8.02
CA ARG A 155 21.11 3.98 8.87
C ARG A 155 20.01 5.02 8.63
N GLU A 156 19.26 5.32 9.69
CA GLU A 156 18.18 6.31 9.71
C GLU A 156 18.67 7.72 9.32
N ASP A 157 19.82 8.15 9.82
CA ASP A 157 20.36 9.48 9.52
C ASP A 157 20.81 9.63 8.05
N VAL A 158 21.18 8.52 7.41
CA VAL A 158 21.45 8.46 5.96
C VAL A 158 20.15 8.52 5.18
N ALA A 159 19.11 7.79 5.61
CA ALA A 159 17.78 7.81 4.99
C ALA A 159 17.19 9.22 5.00
N ASP A 160 17.17 9.87 6.18
CA ASP A 160 16.69 11.23 6.37
C ASP A 160 17.40 12.22 5.43
N ARG A 161 18.74 12.16 5.36
CA ARG A 161 19.52 13.06 4.49
C ARG A 161 19.16 12.89 3.01
N LEU A 162 19.07 11.65 2.55
CA LEU A 162 18.78 11.32 1.16
C LEU A 162 17.35 11.71 0.78
N VAL A 163 16.36 11.38 1.62
CA VAL A 163 14.95 11.75 1.42
C VAL A 163 14.79 13.27 1.46
N ALA A 164 15.51 13.97 2.34
CA ALA A 164 15.43 15.42 2.40
C ALA A 164 15.96 16.08 1.11
N VAL A 165 17.09 15.61 0.55
CA VAL A 165 17.58 16.10 -0.75
C VAL A 165 16.57 15.82 -1.87
N MET A 166 15.94 14.65 -1.90
CA MET A 166 14.87 14.36 -2.87
C MET A 166 13.67 15.30 -2.70
N ALA A 167 13.17 15.48 -1.48
CA ALA A 167 12.08 16.39 -1.16
C ALA A 167 12.39 17.82 -1.61
N ASN A 168 13.64 18.26 -1.46
CA ASN A 168 14.10 19.57 -1.94
C ASN A 168 14.02 19.69 -3.47
N GLU A 169 14.35 18.63 -4.21
CA GLU A 169 14.22 18.62 -5.67
C GLU A 169 12.76 18.54 -6.13
N VAL A 170 11.91 17.79 -5.43
CA VAL A 170 10.45 17.79 -5.65
C VAL A 170 9.89 19.19 -5.44
N ALA A 171 10.23 19.86 -4.34
CA ALA A 171 9.82 21.24 -4.07
C ALA A 171 10.28 22.21 -5.16
N LYS A 172 11.50 22.05 -5.69
CA LYS A 172 11.96 22.85 -6.83
C LYS A 172 11.15 22.59 -8.10
N LEU A 173 10.73 21.36 -8.36
CA LEU A 173 9.91 21.02 -9.52
C LEU A 173 8.50 21.62 -9.40
N VAL A 174 7.86 21.44 -8.25
CA VAL A 174 6.52 21.95 -7.94
C VAL A 174 6.51 23.48 -7.94
N GLY A 175 7.41 24.11 -7.18
CA GLY A 175 7.49 25.56 -7.06
C GLY A 175 7.83 26.29 -8.38
N ASN A 176 8.42 25.59 -9.35
CA ASN A 176 8.70 26.12 -10.68
C ASN A 176 7.65 25.77 -11.75
N ASP A 177 6.54 25.12 -11.35
CA ASP A 177 5.45 24.67 -12.22
C ASP A 177 5.95 23.73 -13.33
N VAL A 178 6.86 22.81 -12.98
CA VAL A 178 7.41 21.81 -13.92
C VAL A 178 6.47 20.62 -14.04
N ALA A 179 5.93 20.13 -12.91
CA ALA A 179 4.98 19.03 -12.83
C ALA A 179 4.29 19.04 -11.45
N ASP A 180 3.10 18.46 -11.36
CA ASP A 180 2.43 18.25 -10.08
C ASP A 180 3.09 17.11 -9.28
N PRO A 181 2.95 17.09 -7.93
CA PRO A 181 3.48 16.02 -7.07
C PRO A 181 3.15 14.60 -7.55
N ALA A 182 1.89 14.35 -7.94
CA ALA A 182 1.46 13.04 -8.43
C ALA A 182 2.14 12.64 -9.75
N GLU A 183 2.36 13.60 -10.66
CA GLU A 183 3.07 13.37 -11.92
C GLU A 183 4.56 13.08 -11.66
N ILE A 184 5.15 13.77 -10.66
CA ILE A 184 6.53 13.53 -10.22
C ILE A 184 6.67 12.10 -9.67
N ASP A 185 5.73 11.71 -8.82
CA ASP A 185 5.67 10.38 -8.22
C ASP A 185 5.56 9.28 -9.27
N GLU A 186 4.62 9.40 -10.20
CA GLU A 186 4.44 8.44 -11.29
C GLU A 186 5.69 8.34 -12.18
N ALA A 187 6.29 9.49 -12.55
CA ALA A 187 7.50 9.50 -13.37
C ALA A 187 8.67 8.80 -12.66
N VAL A 188 8.91 9.08 -11.38
CA VAL A 188 10.06 8.48 -10.68
C VAL A 188 9.84 6.99 -10.43
N LYS A 189 8.61 6.56 -10.09
CA LYS A 189 8.26 5.13 -9.98
C LYS A 189 8.50 4.38 -11.27
N LEU A 190 8.02 4.90 -12.41
CA LEU A 190 8.15 4.23 -13.71
C LEU A 190 9.56 4.38 -14.33
N GLY A 191 10.24 5.48 -14.07
CA GLY A 191 11.52 5.85 -14.68
C GLY A 191 12.74 5.36 -13.91
N ALA A 192 12.71 5.43 -12.58
CA ALA A 192 13.79 5.00 -11.70
C ALA A 192 13.48 3.68 -10.96
N GLY A 193 12.23 3.20 -11.02
CA GLY A 193 11.83 1.93 -10.40
C GLY A 193 11.62 2.02 -8.90
N TYR A 194 11.36 3.22 -8.36
CA TYR A 194 11.17 3.40 -6.93
C TYR A 194 9.91 2.66 -6.46
N PRO A 195 9.91 2.16 -5.20
CA PRO A 195 8.71 1.53 -4.64
C PRO A 195 7.57 2.54 -4.56
N ASP A 196 7.90 3.78 -4.20
CA ASP A 196 6.97 4.88 -4.17
C ASP A 196 7.54 6.19 -4.71
N GLY A 197 6.68 7.18 -4.89
CA GLY A 197 7.06 8.47 -5.44
C GLY A 197 7.77 9.37 -4.42
N PRO A 198 8.76 10.18 -4.83
CA PRO A 198 9.56 10.98 -3.91
C PRO A 198 8.76 12.06 -3.16
N ALA A 199 7.65 12.55 -3.70
CA ALA A 199 6.77 13.48 -3.00
C ALA A 199 6.01 12.75 -1.88
N LYS A 200 5.45 11.56 -2.18
CA LYS A 200 4.83 10.69 -1.18
C LYS A 200 5.81 10.23 -0.09
N MET A 201 7.03 9.81 -0.47
CA MET A 201 8.08 9.46 0.49
C MET A 201 8.45 10.64 1.40
N ALA A 202 8.43 11.86 0.87
CA ALA A 202 8.69 13.06 1.67
C ALA A 202 7.55 13.39 2.64
N ASP A 203 6.30 13.18 2.23
CA ASP A 203 5.12 13.35 3.08
C ASP A 203 5.11 12.32 4.23
N GLU A 204 5.44 11.05 3.93
CA GLU A 204 5.52 9.97 4.93
C GLU A 204 6.64 10.18 5.95
N ALA A 205 7.81 10.68 5.51
CA ALA A 205 8.91 11.03 6.41
C ALA A 205 8.65 12.33 7.21
N GLY A 206 7.67 13.13 6.79
CA GLY A 206 7.31 14.40 7.40
C GLY A 206 8.10 15.57 6.83
N VAL A 207 7.45 16.39 6.00
CA VAL A 207 8.08 17.53 5.31
C VAL A 207 8.77 18.51 6.26
N ALA A 208 8.20 18.78 7.44
CA ALA A 208 8.82 19.65 8.43
C ALA A 208 10.15 19.08 8.96
N HIS A 209 10.22 17.77 9.23
CA HIS A 209 11.44 17.09 9.67
C HIS A 209 12.52 17.10 8.57
N LEU A 210 12.13 16.87 7.32
CA LEU A 210 13.06 16.93 6.18
C LEU A 210 13.59 18.34 5.92
N TYR A 211 12.73 19.35 6.06
CA TYR A 211 13.13 20.75 5.99
C TYR A 211 14.16 21.09 7.09
N GLU A 212 13.88 20.72 8.34
CA GLU A 212 14.82 20.91 9.46
C GLU A 212 16.15 20.20 9.20
N THR A 213 16.10 18.95 8.72
CA THR A 213 17.28 18.17 8.35
C THR A 213 18.18 18.90 7.34
N LEU A 214 17.60 19.50 6.30
CA LEU A 214 18.35 20.29 5.32
C LEU A 214 18.86 21.60 5.90
N ALA A 215 18.01 22.33 6.61
CA ALA A 215 18.34 23.62 7.18
C ALA A 215 19.53 23.51 8.15
N ASP A 216 19.54 22.48 9.00
CA ASP A 216 20.62 22.23 9.95
C ASP A 216 21.95 22.00 9.24
N VAL A 217 21.98 21.16 8.20
CA VAL A 217 23.24 20.89 7.49
C VAL A 217 23.63 22.02 6.54
N TYR A 218 22.68 22.79 6.03
CA TYR A 218 22.99 24.02 5.34
C TYR A 218 23.65 25.04 6.28
N GLU A 219 23.17 25.18 7.52
CA GLU A 219 23.81 26.03 8.53
C GLU A 219 25.22 25.55 8.88
N GLU A 220 25.43 24.23 9.00
CA GLU A 220 26.73 23.65 9.33
C GLU A 220 27.76 23.75 8.20
N THR A 221 27.34 23.47 6.96
CA THR A 221 28.25 23.29 5.82
C THR A 221 28.31 24.51 4.90
N GLY A 222 27.23 25.30 4.82
CA GLY A 222 27.06 26.36 3.81
C GLY A 222 27.01 25.85 2.37
N ALA A 223 26.85 24.54 2.15
CA ALA A 223 26.85 23.96 0.81
C ALA A 223 25.51 24.20 0.10
N ALA A 224 25.55 24.78 -1.09
CA ALA A 224 24.35 25.16 -1.85
C ALA A 224 23.37 24.01 -2.13
N ARG A 225 23.84 22.75 -2.12
CA ARG A 225 22.99 21.56 -2.29
C ARG A 225 21.96 21.36 -1.19
N TYR A 226 22.24 21.90 0.01
CA TYR A 226 21.33 21.81 1.17
C TYR A 226 20.46 23.03 1.37
N GLU A 227 20.61 24.08 0.55
CA GLU A 227 19.75 25.26 0.64
C GLU A 227 18.28 24.84 0.41
N PRO A 228 17.40 25.00 1.42
CA PRO A 228 16.00 24.61 1.27
C PRO A 228 15.32 25.44 0.18
N ALA A 229 14.51 24.79 -0.65
CA ALA A 229 13.70 25.45 -1.65
C ALA A 229 12.55 26.22 -1.00
N ASP A 230 12.18 27.37 -1.55
CA ASP A 230 11.07 28.21 -1.07
C ASP A 230 9.77 27.42 -0.85
N GLU A 231 9.46 26.48 -1.75
CA GLU A 231 8.25 25.65 -1.64
C GLU A 231 8.35 24.61 -0.52
N LEU A 232 9.54 24.07 -0.23
CA LEU A 232 9.75 23.15 0.89
C LEU A 232 9.60 23.89 2.23
N GLU A 233 10.19 25.08 2.33
CA GLU A 233 10.03 25.97 3.49
C GLU A 233 8.54 26.32 3.69
N ARG A 234 7.84 26.69 2.62
CA ARG A 234 6.40 27.01 2.68
C ARG A 234 5.57 25.84 3.23
N LEU A 235 5.81 24.62 2.75
CA LEU A 235 5.10 23.41 3.19
C LEU A 235 5.41 23.09 4.66
N ALA A 236 6.68 23.18 5.06
CA ALA A 236 7.11 22.98 6.44
C ALA A 236 6.48 24.00 7.40
N GLU A 237 6.38 25.28 7.00
CA GLU A 237 5.74 26.33 7.81
C GLU A 237 4.21 26.18 7.91
N SER A 238 3.55 25.68 6.86
CA SER A 238 2.10 25.47 6.88
C SER A 238 1.68 24.16 7.56
N GLY A 239 2.60 23.19 7.68
CA GLY A 239 2.29 21.84 8.14
C GLY A 239 1.61 20.99 7.07
N ASP A 240 1.77 21.36 5.79
CA ASP A 240 1.25 20.61 4.65
C ASP A 240 2.31 19.64 4.11
N GLY A 241 1.86 18.56 3.47
CA GLY A 241 2.66 17.75 2.56
C GLY A 241 2.54 18.23 1.11
N PHE A 242 3.34 17.64 0.21
CA PHE A 242 3.25 17.85 -1.23
C PHE A 242 1.86 17.50 -1.76
N HIS A 243 1.19 16.51 -1.20
CA HIS A 243 -0.16 16.10 -1.59
C HIS A 243 -1.30 16.81 -0.82
N GLY A 244 -0.99 17.82 0.01
CA GLY A 244 -1.96 18.59 0.80
C GLY A 244 -1.73 18.48 2.31
N VAL A 245 -2.59 19.11 3.14
CA VAL A 245 -2.51 19.03 4.61
C VAL A 245 -2.35 17.56 4.98
N THR A 246 -1.25 17.22 5.67
CA THR A 246 -1.16 15.98 6.45
C THR A 246 -2.10 16.16 7.65
N ASP A 247 -3.40 16.21 7.36
CA ASP A 247 -4.43 16.18 8.37
C ASP A 247 -4.45 14.72 8.84
N GLU A 248 -4.19 14.53 10.13
CA GLU A 248 -4.40 13.24 10.81
C GLU A 248 -5.88 12.79 10.78
N ASN A 249 -6.73 13.39 9.93
CA ASN A 249 -8.11 13.00 9.64
C ASN A 249 -8.54 13.38 8.20
N GLU A 250 -8.87 12.35 7.41
CA GLU A 250 -9.73 12.29 6.19
C GLU A 250 -9.08 11.95 4.84
N THR A 251 -9.49 10.76 4.36
CA THR A 251 -9.24 10.09 3.07
C THR A 251 -7.87 9.43 2.90
N THR A 252 -7.65 8.38 3.71
CA THR A 252 -6.56 7.41 3.50
C THR A 252 -6.61 6.89 2.06
N THR A 253 -5.59 7.21 1.26
CA THR A 253 -5.45 6.53 -0.04
C THR A 253 -4.91 5.13 0.24
N TYR A 254 -5.72 4.13 -0.04
CA TYR A 254 -5.35 2.72 0.08
C TYR A 254 -4.63 2.28 -1.21
N GLU A 255 -3.46 1.64 -1.10
CA GLU A 255 -2.73 1.17 -2.29
C GLU A 255 -3.13 -0.24 -2.69
N ASN A 256 -3.49 -1.05 -1.69
CA ASN A 256 -3.77 -2.47 -1.83
C ASN A 256 -5.26 -2.78 -1.65
N LEU A 257 -6.06 -1.77 -1.28
CA LEU A 257 -7.52 -1.84 -1.13
C LEU A 257 -8.18 -0.70 -1.92
N ALA A 258 -9.44 -0.91 -2.31
CA ALA A 258 -10.35 0.18 -2.62
C ALA A 258 -11.44 0.20 -1.54
N VAL A 259 -11.65 1.36 -0.92
CA VAL A 259 -12.64 1.55 0.15
C VAL A 259 -13.65 2.62 -0.29
N THR A 260 -14.94 2.28 -0.26
CA THR A 260 -16.02 3.21 -0.59
C THR A 260 -17.17 3.06 0.40
N VAL A 261 -17.96 4.12 0.57
CA VAL A 261 -19.21 4.07 1.34
C VAL A 261 -20.36 4.45 0.42
N GLU A 262 -21.30 3.52 0.22
CA GLU A 262 -22.50 3.73 -0.60
C GLU A 262 -23.69 3.04 0.08
N ASP A 263 -24.85 3.69 0.12
CA ASP A 263 -26.08 3.13 0.70
C ASP A 263 -25.91 2.59 2.14
N ASN A 264 -25.15 3.31 2.98
CA ASN A 264 -24.77 2.89 4.35
C ASN A 264 -23.97 1.57 4.41
N VAL A 265 -23.37 1.15 3.30
CA VAL A 265 -22.47 0.00 3.22
C VAL A 265 -21.04 0.50 3.01
N GLY A 266 -20.16 0.15 3.94
CA GLY A 266 -18.71 0.27 3.76
C GLY A 266 -18.18 -0.88 2.91
N HIS A 267 -17.82 -0.63 1.66
CA HIS A 267 -17.29 -1.63 0.75
C HIS A 267 -15.76 -1.59 0.76
N VAL A 268 -15.14 -2.68 1.21
CA VAL A 268 -13.70 -2.92 1.14
C VAL A 268 -13.43 -3.98 0.06
N GLU A 269 -12.75 -3.57 -0.99
CA GLU A 269 -12.31 -4.44 -2.08
C GLU A 269 -10.80 -4.64 -2.01
N LEU A 270 -10.34 -5.89 -1.92
CA LEU A 270 -8.91 -6.22 -2.04
C LEU A 270 -8.46 -5.93 -3.48
N ASP A 271 -7.60 -4.94 -3.70
CA ASP A 271 -7.24 -4.46 -5.04
C ASP A 271 -5.78 -4.78 -5.41
N ARG A 272 -5.48 -6.08 -5.47
CA ARG A 272 -4.21 -6.58 -6.03
C ARG A 272 -4.47 -7.68 -7.08
N PRO A 273 -5.33 -7.45 -8.09
CA PRO A 273 -5.79 -8.50 -8.99
C PRO A 273 -4.64 -9.14 -9.79
N HIS A 274 -3.60 -8.35 -10.08
CA HIS A 274 -2.38 -8.80 -10.75
C HIS A 274 -1.56 -9.82 -9.92
N ARG A 275 -1.77 -9.86 -8.59
CA ARG A 275 -1.22 -10.82 -7.63
C ARG A 275 -2.28 -11.75 -7.04
N MET A 276 -3.46 -11.85 -7.65
CA MET A 276 -4.60 -12.62 -7.15
C MET A 276 -4.99 -12.26 -5.71
N ASN A 277 -4.92 -10.97 -5.37
CA ASN A 277 -5.34 -10.43 -4.07
C ASN A 277 -4.65 -11.12 -2.89
N THR A 278 -3.35 -11.42 -3.04
CA THR A 278 -2.54 -11.96 -1.95
C THR A 278 -2.34 -10.93 -0.84
N ILE A 279 -2.22 -11.39 0.39
CA ILE A 279 -2.21 -10.56 1.60
C ILE A 279 -0.75 -10.34 2.02
N SER A 280 -0.26 -9.12 1.82
CA SER A 280 1.04 -8.63 2.31
C SER A 280 0.88 -8.02 3.71
N GLU A 281 2.00 -7.63 4.33
CA GLU A 281 1.95 -6.89 5.59
C GLU A 281 1.31 -5.51 5.44
N ASP A 282 1.61 -4.79 4.36
CA ASP A 282 1.00 -3.48 4.06
C ASP A 282 -0.52 -3.60 3.88
N LEU A 283 -0.99 -4.65 3.20
CA LEU A 283 -2.42 -4.91 3.06
C LEU A 283 -3.07 -5.17 4.43
N LEU A 284 -2.37 -5.84 5.36
CA LEU A 284 -2.89 -6.03 6.72
C LEU A 284 -3.02 -4.69 7.45
N ASP A 285 -2.05 -3.79 7.33
CA ASP A 285 -2.11 -2.46 7.95
C ASP A 285 -3.23 -1.60 7.36
N GLU A 286 -3.34 -1.58 6.03
CA GLU A 286 -4.43 -0.92 5.32
C GLU A 286 -5.80 -1.48 5.74
N LEU A 287 -5.95 -2.80 5.78
CA LEU A 287 -7.21 -3.44 6.15
C LEU A 287 -7.57 -3.15 7.61
N ALA A 288 -6.59 -3.16 8.52
CA ALA A 288 -6.82 -2.81 9.92
C ALA A 288 -7.36 -1.39 10.05
N ARG A 289 -6.76 -0.44 9.32
CA ARG A 289 -7.19 0.96 9.30
C ARG A 289 -8.58 1.13 8.69
N ALA A 290 -8.83 0.53 7.52
CA ALA A 290 -10.12 0.60 6.84
C ALA A 290 -11.27 0.11 7.72
N VAL A 291 -11.06 -1.00 8.44
CA VAL A 291 -12.09 -1.54 9.32
C VAL A 291 -12.32 -0.64 10.54
N ASP A 292 -11.27 -0.05 11.12
CA ASP A 292 -11.43 0.89 12.22
C ASP A 292 -12.16 2.18 11.80
N GLU A 293 -11.83 2.71 10.61
CA GLU A 293 -12.50 3.88 10.03
C GLU A 293 -13.99 3.60 9.76
N LEU A 294 -14.29 2.49 9.08
CA LEU A 294 -15.67 2.12 8.74
C LEU A 294 -16.51 1.75 9.98
N ASP A 295 -15.93 1.14 11.02
CA ASP A 295 -16.68 0.81 12.25
C ASP A 295 -16.91 2.04 13.15
N ALA A 296 -16.10 3.10 12.96
CA ALA A 296 -16.26 4.37 13.66
C ALA A 296 -17.22 5.35 12.96
N ASP A 297 -17.50 5.13 11.67
CA ASP A 297 -18.40 5.96 10.86
C ASP A 297 -19.88 5.62 11.13
N ASP A 298 -20.61 6.57 11.71
CA ASP A 298 -22.05 6.42 12.00
C ASP A 298 -22.91 6.28 10.71
N GLU A 299 -22.39 6.65 9.54
CA GLU A 299 -23.05 6.41 8.25
C GLU A 299 -22.95 4.94 7.79
N VAL A 300 -21.95 4.19 8.26
CA VAL A 300 -21.75 2.78 7.90
C VAL A 300 -22.59 1.89 8.82
N ARG A 301 -23.42 1.04 8.22
CA ARG A 301 -24.33 0.12 8.93
C ARG A 301 -24.12 -1.34 8.57
N ALA A 302 -23.32 -1.63 7.54
CA ALA A 302 -22.81 -2.95 7.20
C ALA A 302 -21.48 -2.79 6.44
N ILE A 303 -20.63 -3.81 6.48
CA ILE A 303 -19.38 -3.87 5.70
C ILE A 303 -19.50 -4.98 4.65
N LEU A 304 -19.13 -4.68 3.40
CA LEU A 304 -18.98 -5.65 2.33
C LEU A 304 -17.50 -5.86 2.01
N LEU A 305 -17.05 -7.12 1.96
CA LEU A 305 -15.70 -7.52 1.55
C LEU A 305 -15.76 -8.21 0.19
N THR A 306 -14.98 -7.74 -0.79
CA THR A 306 -14.77 -8.42 -2.08
C THR A 306 -13.29 -8.42 -2.46
N GLY A 307 -12.94 -9.12 -3.55
CA GLY A 307 -11.63 -8.99 -4.19
C GLY A 307 -11.80 -8.50 -5.63
N ALA A 308 -10.94 -7.58 -6.05
CA ALA A 308 -10.95 -7.03 -7.40
C ALA A 308 -10.58 -8.09 -8.44
N GLY A 309 -11.14 -7.93 -9.64
CA GLY A 309 -10.94 -8.83 -10.77
C GLY A 309 -11.76 -10.13 -10.69
N GLU A 310 -11.52 -11.03 -11.64
CA GLU A 310 -12.39 -12.22 -11.84
C GLU A 310 -11.76 -13.55 -11.40
N LYS A 311 -10.55 -13.50 -10.81
CA LYS A 311 -9.76 -14.71 -10.54
C LYS A 311 -9.77 -15.15 -9.09
N ALA A 312 -9.80 -14.20 -8.16
CA ALA A 312 -9.62 -14.48 -6.75
C ALA A 312 -10.25 -13.41 -5.88
N PHE A 313 -11.00 -13.85 -4.88
CA PHE A 313 -11.26 -13.08 -3.68
C PHE A 313 -9.92 -12.82 -2.99
N SER A 314 -9.18 -13.90 -2.68
CA SER A 314 -7.78 -13.84 -2.27
C SER A 314 -7.12 -15.21 -2.39
N ALA A 315 -5.92 -15.24 -2.97
CA ALA A 315 -5.09 -16.45 -3.05
C ALA A 315 -4.29 -16.75 -1.77
N GLY A 316 -4.47 -15.97 -0.70
CA GLY A 316 -3.83 -16.19 0.61
C GLY A 316 -2.65 -15.27 0.88
N ALA A 317 -1.79 -15.66 1.82
CA ALA A 317 -0.63 -14.88 2.22
C ALA A 317 0.39 -14.75 1.07
N ASP A 318 1.04 -13.59 0.95
CA ASP A 318 2.19 -13.42 0.06
C ASP A 318 3.43 -14.07 0.68
N VAL A 319 3.57 -15.38 0.47
CA VAL A 319 4.67 -16.17 1.06
C VAL A 319 6.04 -15.67 0.59
N THR A 320 6.13 -14.98 -0.55
CA THR A 320 7.40 -14.48 -1.08
C THR A 320 7.91 -13.29 -0.26
N SER A 321 7.02 -12.37 0.12
CA SER A 321 7.39 -11.25 1.00
C SER A 321 7.70 -11.71 2.43
N MET A 322 7.06 -12.79 2.90
CA MET A 322 7.23 -13.31 4.27
C MET A 322 8.43 -14.23 4.47
N ALA A 323 9.05 -14.74 3.40
CA ALA A 323 10.18 -15.66 3.47
C ALA A 323 11.54 -14.98 3.72
N GLY A 324 11.60 -13.64 3.67
CA GLY A 324 12.85 -12.88 3.54
C GLY A 324 13.75 -12.78 4.77
N SER A 325 13.23 -12.82 6.00
CA SER A 325 14.05 -12.36 7.14
C SER A 325 13.47 -12.66 8.54
N ALA A 326 12.33 -13.35 8.66
CA ALA A 326 11.67 -13.50 9.94
C ALA A 326 12.38 -14.51 10.86
N SER A 327 12.88 -14.04 12.00
CA SER A 327 13.15 -14.93 13.12
C SER A 327 11.85 -15.63 13.56
N PRO A 328 11.92 -16.72 14.33
CA PRO A 328 10.71 -17.34 14.89
C PRO A 328 9.85 -16.38 15.72
N ILE A 329 10.43 -15.28 16.24
CA ILE A 329 9.71 -14.25 16.98
C ILE A 329 8.94 -13.36 16.01
N ASP A 330 9.56 -12.90 14.93
CA ASP A 330 8.91 -12.04 13.93
C ASP A 330 7.74 -12.78 13.26
N ALA A 331 7.90 -14.08 13.00
CA ALA A 331 6.80 -14.91 12.48
C ALA A 331 5.61 -15.03 13.46
N VAL A 332 5.87 -15.03 14.78
CA VAL A 332 4.80 -15.01 15.79
C VAL A 332 4.09 -13.65 15.79
N GLU A 333 4.83 -12.55 15.69
CA GLU A 333 4.24 -11.21 15.67
C GLU A 333 3.45 -10.98 14.38
N LEU A 334 3.94 -11.41 13.22
CA LEU A 334 3.20 -11.36 11.95
C LEU A 334 1.92 -12.22 12.00
N SER A 335 2.00 -13.43 12.54
CA SER A 335 0.81 -14.27 12.75
C SER A 335 -0.21 -13.58 13.67
N ARG A 336 0.24 -12.96 14.76
CA ARG A 336 -0.62 -12.22 15.69
C ARG A 336 -1.22 -10.98 15.03
N LYS A 337 -0.45 -10.24 14.24
CA LYS A 337 -0.91 -9.07 13.46
C LYS A 337 -2.04 -9.45 12.52
N GLY A 338 -1.88 -10.52 11.73
CA GLY A 338 -2.96 -11.01 10.86
C GLY A 338 -4.20 -11.48 11.63
N GLN A 339 -4.02 -12.20 12.75
CA GLN A 339 -5.14 -12.63 13.62
C GLN A 339 -5.95 -11.46 14.17
N GLN A 340 -5.26 -10.40 14.61
CA GLN A 340 -5.86 -9.19 15.17
C GLN A 340 -6.54 -8.37 14.08
N THR A 341 -5.88 -8.18 12.94
CA THR A 341 -6.42 -7.46 11.77
C THR A 341 -7.73 -8.08 11.30
N PHE A 342 -7.74 -9.38 11.00
CA PHE A 342 -8.98 -10.05 10.59
C PHE A 342 -10.01 -10.09 11.72
N GLY A 343 -9.54 -10.18 12.97
CA GLY A 343 -10.38 -10.12 14.16
C GLY A 343 -11.16 -8.81 14.31
N LYS A 344 -10.71 -7.69 13.73
CA LYS A 344 -11.45 -6.43 13.74
C LYS A 344 -12.78 -6.55 13.00
N LEU A 345 -12.83 -7.22 11.85
CA LEU A 345 -14.08 -7.50 11.11
C LEU A 345 -15.07 -8.32 11.93
N GLU A 346 -14.55 -9.35 12.60
CA GLU A 346 -15.35 -10.21 13.47
C GLU A 346 -15.89 -9.45 14.69
N ALA A 347 -15.12 -8.48 15.21
CA ALA A 347 -15.49 -7.69 16.38
C ALA A 347 -16.27 -6.41 16.05
N ALA A 348 -16.33 -6.02 14.77
CA ALA A 348 -17.02 -4.82 14.30
C ALA A 348 -18.47 -4.78 14.79
N ASP A 349 -18.93 -3.58 15.12
CA ASP A 349 -20.26 -3.32 15.64
C ASP A 349 -21.34 -3.45 14.55
N VAL A 350 -20.95 -3.38 13.29
CA VAL A 350 -21.80 -3.63 12.12
C VAL A 350 -21.66 -5.07 11.58
N PRO A 351 -22.68 -5.61 10.89
CA PRO A 351 -22.56 -6.88 10.18
C PRO A 351 -21.55 -6.82 9.03
N VAL A 352 -20.86 -7.94 8.78
CA VAL A 352 -19.88 -8.07 7.69
C VAL A 352 -20.33 -9.16 6.71
N VAL A 353 -20.36 -8.83 5.42
CA VAL A 353 -20.65 -9.75 4.31
C VAL A 353 -19.40 -9.96 3.48
N ALA A 354 -19.09 -11.20 3.10
CA ALA A 354 -18.06 -11.51 2.12
C ALA A 354 -18.69 -11.99 0.80
N GLY A 355 -18.41 -11.27 -0.29
CA GLY A 355 -18.69 -11.69 -1.67
C GLY A 355 -17.47 -12.39 -2.26
N ILE A 356 -17.50 -13.72 -2.32
CA ILE A 356 -16.36 -14.55 -2.69
C ILE A 356 -16.44 -14.95 -4.16
N ASP A 357 -15.46 -14.52 -4.95
CA ASP A 357 -15.34 -14.91 -6.35
C ASP A 357 -13.99 -15.60 -6.65
N GLY A 358 -14.01 -16.71 -7.38
CA GLY A 358 -12.78 -17.42 -7.72
C GLY A 358 -12.03 -17.98 -6.51
N TYR A 359 -10.72 -17.82 -6.46
CA TYR A 359 -9.90 -18.37 -5.36
C TYR A 359 -10.12 -17.65 -4.02
N CYS A 360 -10.39 -18.44 -2.98
CA CYS A 360 -10.43 -18.03 -1.58
C CYS A 360 -9.61 -19.03 -0.76
N LEU A 361 -8.29 -18.83 -0.73
CA LEU A 361 -7.33 -19.83 -0.26
C LEU A 361 -6.51 -19.32 0.92
N GLY A 362 -6.25 -20.20 1.88
CA GLY A 362 -5.40 -19.94 3.04
C GLY A 362 -5.83 -18.69 3.77
N GLY A 363 -4.93 -17.70 3.88
CA GLY A 363 -5.23 -16.37 4.41
C GLY A 363 -6.50 -15.71 3.86
N GLY A 364 -6.87 -15.94 2.60
CA GLY A 364 -8.13 -15.46 2.01
C GLY A 364 -9.36 -16.15 2.61
N MET A 365 -9.28 -17.46 2.82
CA MET A 365 -10.32 -18.20 3.53
C MET A 365 -10.35 -17.83 5.02
N GLU A 366 -9.20 -17.58 5.65
CA GLU A 366 -9.11 -17.09 7.03
C GLU A 366 -9.79 -15.72 7.17
N LEU A 367 -9.57 -14.80 6.24
CA LEU A 367 -10.28 -13.51 6.19
C LEU A 367 -11.80 -13.71 6.06
N ALA A 368 -12.25 -14.58 5.15
CA ALA A 368 -13.67 -14.87 4.97
C ALA A 368 -14.34 -15.50 6.21
N THR A 369 -13.59 -16.20 7.08
CA THR A 369 -14.14 -16.72 8.34
C THR A 369 -14.56 -15.62 9.31
N CYS A 370 -14.05 -14.39 9.14
CA CYS A 370 -14.37 -13.24 9.99
C CYS A 370 -15.63 -12.49 9.55
N ALA A 371 -16.14 -12.74 8.34
CA ALA A 371 -17.44 -12.23 7.93
C ALA A 371 -18.58 -12.90 8.72
N ASP A 372 -19.70 -12.22 8.88
CA ASP A 372 -20.90 -12.81 9.46
C ASP A 372 -21.58 -13.72 8.42
N LEU A 373 -21.68 -13.26 7.17
CA LEU A 373 -22.27 -13.99 6.04
C LEU A 373 -21.32 -14.09 4.85
N ARG A 374 -21.40 -15.19 4.10
CA ARG A 374 -20.59 -15.43 2.89
C ARG A 374 -21.48 -15.84 1.72
N VAL A 375 -21.42 -15.10 0.62
CA VAL A 375 -22.01 -15.48 -0.67
C VAL A 375 -20.87 -15.80 -1.63
N ALA A 376 -20.96 -16.91 -2.36
CA ALA A 376 -19.91 -17.32 -3.28
C ALA A 376 -20.44 -17.55 -4.70
N SER A 377 -19.61 -17.28 -5.70
CA SER A 377 -19.91 -17.68 -7.07
C SER A 377 -19.73 -19.18 -7.27
N GLU A 378 -20.49 -19.78 -8.19
CA GLU A 378 -20.35 -21.18 -8.60
C GLU A 378 -18.91 -21.57 -8.98
N ARG A 379 -18.13 -20.63 -9.53
CA ARG A 379 -16.73 -20.86 -9.93
C ARG A 379 -15.72 -20.81 -8.78
N SER A 380 -16.15 -20.48 -7.57
CA SER A 380 -15.22 -20.27 -6.46
C SER A 380 -14.59 -21.59 -6.00
N GLU A 381 -13.29 -21.53 -5.72
CA GLU A 381 -12.50 -22.63 -5.14
C GLU A 381 -11.91 -22.16 -3.81
N LEU A 382 -12.18 -22.91 -2.75
CA LEU A 382 -11.88 -22.53 -1.37
C LEU A 382 -11.06 -23.62 -0.66
N GLY A 383 -10.21 -23.23 0.28
CA GLY A 383 -9.44 -24.20 1.07
C GLY A 383 -8.31 -23.60 1.92
N GLN A 384 -7.67 -24.44 2.73
CA GLN A 384 -6.56 -24.08 3.62
C GLN A 384 -5.29 -24.86 3.20
N PRO A 385 -4.54 -24.39 2.18
CA PRO A 385 -3.46 -25.14 1.55
C PRO A 385 -2.12 -25.11 2.33
N GLU A 386 -2.04 -24.49 3.50
CA GLU A 386 -0.80 -24.22 4.25
C GLU A 386 0.03 -25.47 4.54
N HIS A 387 -0.61 -26.62 4.76
CA HIS A 387 0.11 -27.87 5.00
C HIS A 387 0.94 -28.33 3.79
N ASN A 388 0.57 -27.93 2.57
CA ASN A 388 1.40 -28.18 1.38
C ASN A 388 2.74 -27.42 1.42
N LEU A 389 2.82 -26.35 2.22
CA LEU A 389 4.04 -25.57 2.47
C LEU A 389 4.76 -25.97 3.75
N GLY A 390 4.24 -26.98 4.49
CA GLY A 390 4.74 -27.34 5.82
C GLY A 390 4.34 -26.34 6.91
N LEU A 391 3.32 -25.52 6.67
CA LEU A 391 2.78 -24.53 7.60
C LEU A 391 1.38 -24.95 8.11
N LEU A 392 0.84 -24.16 9.04
CA LEU A 392 -0.55 -24.25 9.49
C LEU A 392 -1.26 -22.91 9.21
N PRO A 393 -2.61 -22.87 9.13
CA PRO A 393 -3.35 -21.61 9.01
C PRO A 393 -3.05 -20.66 10.17
N GLY A 394 -2.41 -19.54 9.87
CA GLY A 394 -1.74 -18.68 10.83
C GLY A 394 -2.54 -17.46 11.27
N TRP A 395 -3.61 -17.09 10.56
CA TRP A 395 -4.40 -15.88 10.81
C TRP A 395 -5.81 -16.15 11.38
N GLY A 396 -6.05 -17.39 11.82
CA GLY A 396 -7.17 -17.77 12.66
C GLY A 396 -8.01 -18.94 12.14
N GLY A 397 -7.67 -19.50 10.97
CA GLY A 397 -8.38 -20.62 10.35
C GLY A 397 -8.48 -21.84 11.25
N THR A 398 -7.43 -22.13 12.04
CA THR A 398 -7.47 -23.24 13.03
C THR A 398 -8.53 -23.04 14.12
N GLN A 399 -8.92 -21.80 14.39
CA GLN A 399 -9.87 -21.45 15.45
C GLN A 399 -11.25 -21.13 14.91
N ARG A 400 -11.37 -20.29 13.88
CA ARG A 400 -12.66 -19.79 13.39
C ARG A 400 -13.39 -20.82 12.53
N LEU A 401 -12.68 -21.55 11.67
CA LEU A 401 -13.31 -22.52 10.75
C LEU A 401 -14.11 -23.60 11.50
N LYS A 402 -13.63 -24.06 12.66
CA LYS A 402 -14.30 -25.10 13.46
C LYS A 402 -15.68 -24.66 13.97
N HIS A 403 -15.93 -23.37 14.11
CA HIS A 403 -17.23 -22.84 14.55
C HIS A 403 -18.24 -22.76 13.39
N LEU A 404 -17.76 -22.77 12.14
CA LEU A 404 -18.59 -22.71 10.94
C LEU A 404 -18.96 -24.11 10.45
N VAL A 405 -17.96 -24.98 10.24
CA VAL A 405 -18.16 -26.32 9.63
C VAL A 405 -18.05 -27.47 10.62
N GLY A 406 -17.80 -27.17 11.90
CA GLY A 406 -17.47 -28.16 12.91
C GLY A 406 -16.00 -28.60 12.87
N GLU A 407 -15.48 -29.06 14.01
CA GLU A 407 -14.05 -29.37 14.17
C GLU A 407 -13.55 -30.49 13.23
N SER A 408 -14.37 -31.50 12.95
CA SER A 408 -13.98 -32.61 12.08
C SER A 408 -13.78 -32.17 10.63
N ARG A 409 -14.70 -31.37 10.07
CA ARG A 409 -14.56 -30.83 8.71
C ARG A 409 -13.45 -29.79 8.64
N ALA A 410 -13.29 -28.95 9.66
CA ALA A 410 -12.17 -28.02 9.73
C ALA A 410 -10.83 -28.75 9.67
N LYS A 411 -10.68 -29.86 10.42
CA LYS A 411 -9.48 -30.71 10.36
C LYS A 411 -9.31 -31.39 9.00
N GLU A 412 -10.38 -31.84 8.37
CA GLU A 412 -10.33 -32.40 7.02
C GLU A 412 -9.76 -31.38 6.03
N ILE A 413 -10.39 -30.20 5.93
CA ILE A 413 -9.97 -29.11 5.04
C ILE A 413 -8.50 -28.74 5.27
N ILE A 414 -8.08 -28.59 6.54
CA ILE A 414 -6.72 -28.17 6.89
C ILE A 414 -5.69 -29.29 6.65
N PHE A 415 -5.98 -30.54 7.02
CA PHE A 415 -5.02 -31.63 6.93
C PHE A 415 -4.87 -32.19 5.51
N THR A 416 -5.93 -32.18 4.70
CA THR A 416 -5.84 -32.60 3.30
C THR A 416 -5.21 -31.52 2.44
N ALA A 417 -5.35 -30.24 2.83
CA ALA A 417 -4.90 -29.09 2.05
C ALA A 417 -5.48 -29.10 0.63
N GLU A 418 -6.65 -29.72 0.47
CA GLU A 418 -7.42 -29.81 -0.77
C GLU A 418 -8.19 -28.51 -1.03
N ARG A 419 -8.62 -28.36 -2.28
CA ARG A 419 -9.53 -27.29 -2.69
C ARG A 419 -10.93 -27.87 -2.86
N TYR A 420 -11.90 -27.10 -2.42
CA TYR A 420 -13.32 -27.43 -2.42
C TYR A 420 -14.05 -26.44 -3.31
N ASP A 421 -15.03 -26.92 -4.07
CA ASP A 421 -15.92 -26.01 -4.78
C ASP A 421 -16.92 -25.33 -3.81
N ALA A 422 -17.52 -24.24 -4.28
CA ALA A 422 -18.45 -23.44 -3.47
C ALA A 422 -19.66 -24.25 -2.97
N ALA A 423 -20.18 -25.16 -3.79
CA ALA A 423 -21.35 -25.97 -3.45
C ALA A 423 -21.05 -26.97 -2.31
N GLU A 424 -19.87 -27.59 -2.32
CA GLU A 424 -19.46 -28.46 -1.21
C GLU A 424 -19.28 -27.68 0.09
N LEU A 425 -18.71 -26.46 0.02
CA LEU A 425 -18.57 -25.61 1.21
C LEU A 425 -19.87 -24.96 1.69
N GLU A 426 -20.89 -24.84 0.84
CA GLU A 426 -22.26 -24.54 1.24
C GLU A 426 -22.85 -25.71 2.04
N GLU A 427 -22.70 -26.97 1.57
CA GLU A 427 -23.15 -28.16 2.31
C GLU A 427 -22.47 -28.28 3.68
N TYR A 428 -21.20 -27.90 3.77
CA TYR A 428 -20.47 -27.91 5.05
C TYR A 428 -20.87 -26.77 5.99
N GLY A 429 -21.61 -25.76 5.50
CA GLY A 429 -22.06 -24.59 6.27
C GLY A 429 -21.02 -23.47 6.35
N PHE A 430 -19.97 -23.51 5.51
CA PHE A 430 -19.04 -22.38 5.39
C PHE A 430 -19.66 -21.27 4.54
N VAL A 431 -20.19 -21.58 3.35
CA VAL A 431 -20.89 -20.61 2.49
C VAL A 431 -22.36 -20.58 2.86
N ASN A 432 -22.96 -19.39 2.91
CA ASN A 432 -24.39 -19.22 3.20
C ASN A 432 -25.26 -19.41 1.94
N GLU A 433 -24.76 -18.98 0.79
CA GLU A 433 -25.47 -19.01 -0.49
C GLU A 433 -24.47 -19.09 -1.66
N VAL A 434 -24.70 -20.00 -2.60
CA VAL A 434 -23.97 -20.07 -3.88
C VAL A 434 -24.84 -19.54 -5.02
N VAL A 435 -24.30 -18.62 -5.82
CA VAL A 435 -25.02 -17.99 -6.95
C VAL A 435 -24.23 -18.08 -8.26
N ALA A 436 -24.92 -17.83 -9.38
CA ALA A 436 -24.26 -17.76 -10.68
C ALA A 436 -23.18 -16.67 -10.69
N ASN A 437 -22.12 -16.88 -11.48
CA ASN A 437 -20.93 -16.00 -11.45
C ASN A 437 -21.24 -14.54 -11.76
N ASP A 438 -22.19 -14.29 -12.67
CA ASP A 438 -22.64 -12.95 -13.07
C ASP A 438 -23.65 -12.32 -12.10
N GLU A 439 -24.19 -13.11 -11.15
CA GLU A 439 -25.14 -12.64 -10.14
C GLU A 439 -24.46 -12.30 -8.79
N LEU A 440 -23.22 -12.75 -8.58
CA LEU A 440 -22.52 -12.60 -7.30
C LEU A 440 -22.45 -11.16 -6.81
N ARG A 441 -22.05 -10.22 -7.68
CA ARG A 441 -21.90 -8.81 -7.30
C ARG A 441 -23.22 -8.26 -6.78
N ASP A 442 -24.29 -8.42 -7.55
CA ASP A 442 -25.60 -7.88 -7.20
C ASP A 442 -26.13 -8.52 -5.92
N ARG A 443 -25.96 -9.85 -5.76
CA ARG A 443 -26.44 -10.56 -4.57
C ARG A 443 -25.67 -10.17 -3.31
N ALA A 444 -24.35 -10.03 -3.38
CA ALA A 444 -23.52 -9.64 -2.23
C ALA A 444 -23.87 -8.21 -1.76
N TRP A 445 -24.08 -7.29 -2.71
CA TRP A 445 -24.53 -5.93 -2.43
C TRP A 445 -25.96 -5.87 -1.89
N GLU A 446 -26.89 -6.63 -2.45
CA GLU A 446 -28.26 -6.74 -1.94
C GLU A 446 -28.24 -7.20 -0.47
N LEU A 447 -27.50 -8.27 -0.15
CA LEU A 447 -27.40 -8.77 1.21
C LEU A 447 -26.79 -7.75 2.18
N ALA A 448 -25.75 -7.01 1.76
CA ALA A 448 -25.16 -5.96 2.58
C ALA A 448 -26.13 -4.79 2.82
N ARG A 449 -26.86 -4.36 1.79
CA ARG A 449 -27.89 -3.31 1.89
C ARG A 449 -29.06 -3.71 2.78
N ASP A 450 -29.52 -4.95 2.69
CA ASP A 450 -30.59 -5.49 3.54
C ASP A 450 -30.19 -5.45 5.02
N LEU A 451 -28.92 -5.75 5.33
CA LEU A 451 -28.38 -5.64 6.68
C LEU A 451 -28.26 -4.18 7.11
N ALA A 452 -27.72 -3.30 6.25
CA ALA A 452 -27.59 -1.87 6.52
C ALA A 452 -28.95 -1.17 6.78
N ALA A 453 -30.02 -1.64 6.13
CA ALA A 453 -31.39 -1.16 6.34
C ALA A 453 -32.05 -1.66 7.63
N GLY A 454 -31.45 -2.64 8.32
CA GLY A 454 -31.96 -3.18 9.57
C GLY A 454 -31.66 -2.30 10.80
N PRO A 455 -32.02 -2.75 12.02
CA PRO A 455 -31.86 -1.97 13.25
C PRO A 455 -30.41 -2.05 13.79
N PRO A 456 -29.57 -1.00 13.63
CA PRO A 456 -28.12 -1.13 13.83
C PRO A 456 -27.74 -1.45 15.28
N ILE A 457 -28.41 -0.84 16.29
CA ILE A 457 -28.13 -1.13 17.71
C ILE A 457 -28.45 -2.61 18.04
N ALA A 458 -29.54 -3.15 17.49
CA ALA A 458 -29.93 -4.53 17.74
C ALA A 458 -28.98 -5.52 17.07
N GLN A 459 -28.52 -5.23 15.84
CA GLN A 459 -27.53 -6.04 15.15
C GLN A 459 -26.20 -6.09 15.91
N LYS A 460 -25.68 -4.91 16.31
CA LYS A 460 -24.49 -4.77 17.15
C LYS A 460 -24.53 -5.63 18.40
N TYR A 461 -25.61 -5.52 19.18
CA TYR A 461 -25.73 -6.29 20.41
C TYR A 461 -25.96 -7.78 20.17
N THR A 462 -26.64 -8.16 19.08
CA THR A 462 -26.81 -9.56 18.70
C THR A 462 -25.46 -10.20 18.40
N LYS A 463 -24.64 -9.55 17.54
CA LYS A 463 -23.30 -10.00 17.19
C LYS A 463 -22.43 -10.19 18.44
N ARG A 464 -22.37 -9.18 19.32
CA ARG A 464 -21.61 -9.25 20.59
C ARG A 464 -22.07 -10.40 21.51
N ALA A 465 -23.38 -10.62 21.66
CA ALA A 465 -23.90 -11.70 22.49
C ALA A 465 -23.56 -13.09 21.92
N MET A 466 -23.65 -13.26 20.60
CA MET A 466 -23.26 -14.50 19.92
C MET A 466 -21.76 -14.79 20.08
N LEU A 467 -20.91 -13.78 19.93
CA LEU A 467 -19.46 -13.91 20.11
C LEU A 467 -19.09 -14.29 21.55
N ALA A 468 -19.69 -13.63 22.55
CA ALA A 468 -19.51 -14.00 23.96
C ALA A 468 -19.93 -15.45 24.25
N GLY A 469 -20.95 -15.93 23.53
CA GLY A 469 -21.47 -17.29 23.63
C GLY A 469 -20.56 -18.40 23.08
N ARG A 470 -19.56 -18.07 22.24
CA ARG A 470 -18.72 -19.09 21.55
C ARG A 470 -17.94 -19.99 22.50
N GLU A 471 -17.43 -19.43 23.59
CA GLU A 471 -16.65 -20.17 24.61
C GLU A 471 -17.48 -20.46 25.88
N SER A 472 -18.57 -19.72 26.10
CA SER A 472 -19.46 -19.92 27.25
C SER A 472 -20.90 -19.51 26.92
N THR A 473 -21.79 -20.50 26.79
CA THR A 473 -23.22 -20.25 26.61
C THR A 473 -23.80 -19.39 27.73
N ASP A 474 -23.35 -19.56 28.98
CA ASP A 474 -23.80 -18.74 30.11
C ASP A 474 -23.38 -17.26 29.94
N ALA A 475 -22.18 -16.98 29.45
CA ALA A 475 -21.73 -15.62 29.16
C ALA A 475 -22.53 -14.99 28.00
N GLY A 476 -22.84 -15.79 26.97
CA GLY A 476 -23.70 -15.37 25.86
C GLY A 476 -25.12 -15.03 26.33
N LEU A 477 -25.75 -15.89 27.13
CA LEU A 477 -27.10 -15.68 27.66
C LEU A 477 -27.18 -14.46 28.58
N GLU A 478 -26.17 -14.21 29.42
CA GLU A 478 -26.13 -12.99 30.24
C GLU A 478 -25.98 -11.73 29.37
N SER A 479 -25.12 -11.78 28.35
CA SER A 479 -24.96 -10.67 27.40
C SER A 479 -26.24 -10.41 26.62
N GLU A 480 -26.93 -11.47 26.18
CA GLU A 480 -28.24 -11.41 25.50
C GLU A 480 -29.30 -10.74 26.39
N ALA A 481 -29.42 -11.14 27.66
CA ALA A 481 -30.41 -10.58 28.58
C ALA A 481 -30.17 -9.07 28.82
N GLN A 482 -28.91 -8.66 28.96
CA GLN A 482 -28.55 -7.24 29.12
C GLN A 482 -28.82 -6.44 27.84
N ALA A 483 -28.39 -6.95 26.69
CA ALA A 483 -28.66 -6.38 25.38
C ALA A 483 -30.16 -6.18 25.13
N PHE A 484 -30.97 -7.22 25.37
CA PHE A 484 -32.41 -7.17 25.24
C PHE A 484 -33.01 -6.04 26.10
N GLY A 485 -32.56 -5.90 27.35
CA GLY A 485 -32.98 -4.83 28.25
C GLY A 485 -32.66 -3.42 27.72
N GLN A 486 -31.49 -3.22 27.10
CA GLN A 486 -31.12 -1.93 26.50
C GLN A 486 -31.98 -1.60 25.27
N LEU A 487 -32.27 -2.60 24.44
CA LEU A 487 -33.09 -2.43 23.23
C LEU A 487 -34.55 -2.04 23.52
N MET A 488 -35.07 -2.34 24.71
CA MET A 488 -36.44 -1.98 25.10
C MET A 488 -36.72 -0.46 25.09
N ASN A 489 -35.68 0.37 25.04
CA ASN A 489 -35.78 1.83 25.10
C ASN A 489 -35.29 2.54 23.82
N THR A 490 -35.01 1.81 22.73
CA THR A 490 -34.63 2.44 21.46
C THR A 490 -35.87 2.89 20.68
N GLN A 491 -35.70 3.91 19.85
CA GLN A 491 -36.73 4.38 18.92
C GLN A 491 -36.98 3.35 17.82
N ASP A 492 -35.94 2.62 17.40
CA ASP A 492 -36.05 1.55 16.42
C ASP A 492 -37.03 0.45 16.87
N LEU A 493 -37.07 0.08 18.15
CA LEU A 493 -38.06 -0.88 18.64
C LEU A 493 -39.50 -0.34 18.49
N MET A 494 -39.71 0.93 18.82
CA MET A 494 -41.01 1.58 18.71
C MET A 494 -41.45 1.69 17.25
N GLU A 495 -40.52 2.03 16.37
CA GLU A 495 -40.70 2.10 14.92
C GLU A 495 -41.06 0.72 14.34
N GLY A 496 -40.31 -0.34 14.70
CA GLY A 496 -40.62 -1.71 14.29
C GLY A 496 -42.02 -2.17 14.72
N ILE A 497 -42.45 -1.83 15.94
CA ILE A 497 -43.81 -2.13 16.42
C ILE A 497 -44.87 -1.33 15.64
N ALA A 498 -44.61 -0.06 15.36
CA ALA A 498 -45.53 0.81 14.62
C ALA A 498 -45.68 0.38 13.16
N ALA A 499 -44.58 0.05 12.50
CA ALA A 499 -44.52 -0.47 11.13
C ALA A 499 -45.29 -1.78 11.00
N PHE A 500 -45.02 -2.74 11.90
CA PHE A 500 -45.73 -4.03 11.96
C PHE A 500 -47.24 -3.85 12.16
N THR A 501 -47.65 -2.94 13.05
CA THR A 501 -49.08 -2.67 13.30
C THR A 501 -49.78 -2.02 12.10
N SER A 502 -49.01 -1.33 11.26
CA SER A 502 -49.51 -0.55 10.12
C SER A 502 -49.32 -1.24 8.76
N ASP A 503 -48.78 -2.47 8.74
CA ASP A 503 -48.48 -3.25 7.52
C ASP A 503 -47.60 -2.48 6.51
N ARG A 504 -46.55 -1.84 7.02
CA ARG A 504 -45.51 -1.15 6.23
C ARG A 504 -44.12 -1.63 6.64
N ASP A 505 -43.13 -1.39 5.78
CA ASP A 505 -41.74 -1.62 6.12
C ASP A 505 -41.25 -0.61 7.17
N PRO A 506 -40.41 -1.03 8.14
CA PRO A 506 -39.83 -0.15 9.13
C PRO A 506 -38.67 0.67 8.55
N GLU A 507 -38.46 1.87 9.10
CA GLU A 507 -37.32 2.74 8.77
C GLU A 507 -36.46 2.92 10.03
N PHE A 508 -35.37 2.16 10.16
CA PHE A 508 -34.51 2.21 11.35
C PHE A 508 -33.45 3.31 11.27
N GLU A 509 -33.28 4.07 12.34
CA GLU A 509 -32.37 5.22 12.41
C GLU A 509 -31.19 5.00 13.35
N GLY A 510 -31.30 4.06 14.31
CA GLY A 510 -30.19 3.70 15.19
C GLY A 510 -30.05 4.53 16.47
N HIS A 511 -31.17 4.98 17.07
CA HIS A 511 -31.17 5.80 18.29
C HIS A 511 -32.19 5.37 19.35
#